data_AF-A0AAU7W5I8-F1
#
_entry.id   AF-A0AAU7W5I8-F1
#
_cell.length_a   1.000
_cell.length_b   1.000
_cell.length_c   1.000
_cell.angle_alpha   90.00
_cell.angle_beta   90.00
_cell.angle_gamma   90.00
#
_symmetry.space_group_name_H-M   'P 1'
#
loop_
_entity.id
_entity.type
_entity.pdbx_description
1 polymer ?
#
loop_
_entity_poly.entity_id
_entity_poly.type
_entity_poly.pdbx_seq_one_letter_code
_entity_poly.pdbx_strand_id
1 'polypeptide(L)'
;MKVSAHIRPTSTTELTATGEDLPSARAQFEALIPPGHELIRAHDQKLKAGGVEVHGLIRPDRTEPIEADGPTYEAAVAALQAKVPDGYQLLGITIVS
;
A
#
# COMPACT_ATOMS: atom_id res chain seq x y z
N MET A 1 -12.94 -26.11 -9.48
CA MET A 1 -13.39 -24.93 -8.71
C MET A 1 -12.41 -23.81 -8.95
N LYS A 2 -12.88 -22.58 -9.14
CA LYS A 2 -12.04 -21.43 -9.46
C LYS A 2 -12.11 -20.38 -8.37
N VAL A 3 -10.98 -19.76 -8.04
CA VAL A 3 -10.89 -18.64 -7.10
C VAL A 3 -10.13 -17.48 -7.74
N SER A 4 -10.46 -16.28 -7.32
CA SER A 4 -9.77 -15.04 -7.71
C SER A 4 -9.45 -14.18 -6.49
N ALA A 5 -8.41 -13.37 -6.63
CA ALA A 5 -8.01 -12.37 -5.67
C ALA A 5 -7.37 -11.18 -6.38
N HIS A 6 -7.25 -10.05 -5.68
CA HIS A 6 -6.30 -9.03 -6.08
C HIS A 6 -5.02 -9.17 -5.24
N ILE A 7 -3.89 -8.77 -5.78
CA ILE A 7 -2.64 -8.62 -5.04
C ILE A 7 -2.21 -7.15 -5.08
N ARG A 8 -1.45 -6.71 -4.08
CA ARG A 8 -0.77 -5.40 -4.09
C ARG A 8 0.66 -5.53 -3.60
N PRO A 9 1.57 -4.62 -4.00
CA PRO A 9 2.89 -4.54 -3.40
C PRO A 9 2.85 -4.37 -1.87
N THR A 10 3.91 -4.74 -1.18
CA THR A 10 4.10 -4.48 0.26
C THR A 10 5.16 -3.42 0.52
N SER A 11 6.01 -3.12 -0.45
CA SER A 11 7.11 -2.15 -0.36
C SER A 11 6.61 -0.75 -0.02
N THR A 12 7.16 -0.14 1.01
CA THR A 12 6.86 1.24 1.41
C THR A 12 8.03 2.17 1.12
N THR A 13 7.73 3.44 0.86
CA THR A 13 8.71 4.52 0.74
C THR A 13 8.45 5.56 1.82
N GLU A 14 9.50 6.05 2.46
CA GLU A 14 9.43 7.15 3.42
C GLU A 14 9.50 8.50 2.72
N LEU A 15 8.69 9.45 3.18
CA LEU A 15 8.73 10.85 2.77
C LEU A 15 8.81 11.75 3.99
N THR A 16 9.47 12.88 3.83
CA THR A 16 9.59 13.92 4.85
C THR A 16 9.42 15.29 4.21
N ALA A 17 8.66 16.18 4.86
CA ALA A 17 8.57 17.59 4.48
C ALA A 17 8.55 18.49 5.72
N THR A 18 8.98 19.74 5.56
CA THR A 18 9.08 20.70 6.67
C THR A 18 8.41 22.03 6.30
N GLY A 19 7.51 22.51 7.15
CA GLY A 19 6.85 23.80 6.98
C GLY A 19 7.00 24.70 8.20
N GLU A 20 6.64 25.96 8.06
CA GLU A 20 6.63 26.96 9.15
C GLU A 20 5.55 26.65 10.20
N ASP A 21 4.48 25.97 9.77
CA ASP A 21 3.38 25.49 10.58
C ASP A 21 2.87 24.13 10.05
N LEU A 22 1.92 23.53 10.75
CA LEU A 22 1.37 22.22 10.34
C LEU A 22 0.67 22.27 8.98
N PRO A 23 -0.19 23.26 8.65
CA PRO A 23 -0.81 23.36 7.33
C PRO A 23 0.21 23.43 6.18
N SER A 24 1.24 24.26 6.29
CA SER A 24 2.29 24.38 5.25
C SER A 24 3.11 23.10 5.13
N ALA A 25 3.49 22.47 6.25
CA ALA A 25 4.22 21.20 6.24
C ALA A 25 3.41 20.08 5.57
N ARG A 26 2.08 20.04 5.81
CA ARG A 26 1.17 19.07 5.19
C ARG A 26 1.01 19.29 3.69
N ALA A 27 0.80 20.53 3.26
CA ALA A 27 0.70 20.86 1.84
C ALA A 27 1.97 20.46 1.08
N GLN A 28 3.15 20.72 1.65
CA GLN A 28 4.41 20.29 1.06
C GLN A 28 4.55 18.76 1.04
N PHE A 29 4.21 18.08 2.14
CA PHE A 29 4.25 16.62 2.20
C PHE A 29 3.34 15.97 1.14
N GLU A 30 2.11 16.46 1.00
CA GLU A 30 1.15 15.96 0.01
C GLU A 30 1.64 16.16 -1.42
N ALA A 31 2.32 17.28 -1.71
CA ALA A 31 2.95 17.53 -3.00
C ALA A 31 4.12 16.57 -3.32
N LEU A 32 4.71 15.91 -2.32
CA LEU A 32 5.75 14.90 -2.52
C LEU A 32 5.19 13.50 -2.84
N ILE A 33 3.89 13.26 -2.61
CA ILE A 33 3.29 11.95 -2.87
C ILE A 33 3.23 11.74 -4.39
N PRO A 34 3.94 10.74 -4.95
CA PRO A 34 3.90 10.48 -6.37
C PRO A 34 2.50 10.00 -6.81
N PRO A 35 2.08 10.27 -8.05
CA PRO A 35 0.89 9.65 -8.61
C PRO A 35 0.93 8.12 -8.49
N GLY A 36 -0.23 7.50 -8.24
CA GLY A 36 -0.33 6.05 -8.06
C GLY A 36 0.26 5.55 -6.74
N HIS A 37 0.37 6.42 -5.73
CA HIS A 37 0.74 6.03 -4.37
C HIS A 37 -0.34 6.44 -3.37
N GLU A 38 -0.57 5.58 -2.40
CA GLU A 38 -1.42 5.84 -1.23
C GLU A 38 -0.57 6.16 0.01
N LEU A 39 -1.09 7.03 0.87
CA LEU A 39 -0.52 7.31 2.18
C LEU A 39 -0.94 6.23 3.18
N ILE A 40 0.03 5.53 3.76
CA ILE A 40 -0.22 4.47 4.77
C ILE A 40 -0.32 5.06 6.17
N ARG A 41 0.60 5.97 6.50
CA ARG A 41 0.65 6.67 7.78
C ARG A 41 1.44 7.94 7.63
N ALA A 42 1.07 8.98 8.37
CA ALA A 42 1.94 10.10 8.63
C ALA A 42 1.84 10.55 10.08
N HIS A 43 2.91 11.18 10.56
CA HIS A 43 2.99 11.83 11.86
C HIS A 43 3.73 13.16 11.70
N ASP A 44 3.45 14.09 12.60
CA ASP A 44 4.09 15.40 12.63
C ASP A 44 4.80 15.62 13.97
N GLN A 45 5.89 16.40 13.90
CA GLN A 45 6.63 16.84 15.07
C GLN A 45 7.01 18.30 14.96
N LYS A 46 6.93 19.03 16.08
CA LYS A 46 7.43 20.41 16.16
C LYS A 46 8.96 20.40 16.28
N LEU A 47 9.62 21.23 15.47
CA LEU A 47 11.07 21.36 15.49
C LEU A 47 11.50 22.37 16.57
N LYS A 48 12.65 22.12 17.20
CA LYS A 48 13.21 23.01 18.24
C LYS A 48 13.54 24.41 17.71
N ALA A 49 13.89 24.51 16.42
CA ALA A 49 14.22 25.77 15.76
C ALA A 49 12.99 26.57 15.30
N GLY A 50 11.77 26.10 15.61
CA GLY A 50 10.53 26.56 14.98
C GLY A 50 10.17 25.71 13.76
N GLY A 51 8.88 25.73 13.39
CA GLY A 51 8.35 24.91 12.30
C GLY A 51 7.83 23.53 12.71
N VAL A 52 7.30 22.82 11.72
CA VAL A 52 6.72 21.49 11.82
C VAL A 52 7.31 20.62 10.73
N GLU A 53 7.68 19.40 11.10
CA GLU A 53 8.12 18.37 10.17
C GLU A 53 7.07 17.26 10.11
N VAL A 54 6.72 16.85 8.90
CA VAL A 54 5.80 15.74 8.63
C VAL A 54 6.61 14.58 8.05
N HIS A 55 6.49 13.42 8.69
CA HIS A 55 7.07 12.16 8.24
C HIS A 55 5.96 11.18 7.89
N GLY A 56 6.09 10.49 6.77
CA GLY A 56 5.09 9.50 6.38
C GLY A 56 5.63 8.35 5.55
N LEU A 57 4.82 7.31 5.48
CA LEU A 57 5.04 6.09 4.72
C LEU A 57 4.00 6.01 3.62
N ILE A 58 4.45 5.91 2.37
CA ILE A 58 3.61 5.71 1.20
C ILE A 58 3.86 4.34 0.56
N ARG A 59 2.94 3.90 -0.29
CA ARG A 59 3.05 2.65 -1.06
C ARG A 59 2.35 2.81 -2.41
N PRO A 60 2.77 2.10 -3.47
CA PRO A 60 1.97 2.03 -4.69
C PRO A 60 0.53 1.58 -4.42
N ASP A 61 -0.45 2.27 -5.00
CA ASP A 61 -1.88 1.95 -4.85
C ASP A 61 -2.37 0.88 -5.85
N ARG A 62 -1.48 0.43 -6.74
CA ARG A 62 -1.81 -0.55 -7.78
C ARG A 62 -2.26 -1.88 -7.16
N THR A 63 -3.33 -2.42 -7.72
CA THR A 63 -3.78 -3.78 -7.45
C THR A 63 -3.85 -4.55 -8.76
N GLU A 64 -3.51 -5.84 -8.71
CA GLU A 64 -3.45 -6.72 -9.89
C GLU A 64 -4.28 -7.98 -9.62
N PRO A 65 -5.19 -8.39 -10.52
CA PRO A 65 -5.98 -9.59 -10.33
C PRO A 65 -5.14 -10.84 -10.58
N ILE A 66 -5.35 -11.88 -9.77
CA ILE A 66 -4.84 -13.23 -9.99
C ILE A 66 -5.95 -14.25 -9.82
N GLU A 67 -5.86 -15.36 -10.53
CA GLU A 67 -6.83 -16.44 -10.47
C GLU A 67 -6.12 -17.78 -10.37
N ALA A 68 -6.78 -18.76 -9.75
CA ALA A 68 -6.31 -20.13 -9.72
C ALA A 68 -7.48 -21.11 -9.66
N ASP A 69 -7.22 -22.32 -10.15
CA ASP A 69 -8.17 -23.41 -10.23
C ASP A 69 -7.67 -24.59 -9.41
N GLY A 70 -8.61 -25.35 -8.84
CA GLY A 70 -8.31 -26.57 -8.11
C GLY A 70 -9.52 -27.52 -8.02
N PRO A 71 -9.29 -28.80 -7.72
CA PRO A 71 -10.35 -29.78 -7.53
C PRO A 71 -11.22 -29.50 -6.30
N THR A 72 -10.67 -28.82 -5.28
CA THR A 72 -11.38 -28.37 -4.08
C THR A 72 -11.11 -26.89 -3.81
N TYR A 73 -11.81 -26.31 -2.83
CA TYR A 73 -11.55 -24.94 -2.39
C TYR A 73 -10.13 -24.75 -1.85
N GLU A 74 -9.71 -25.65 -0.98
CA GLU A 74 -8.38 -25.63 -0.38
C GLU A 74 -7.28 -25.75 -1.44
N ALA A 75 -7.45 -26.63 -2.42
CA ALA A 75 -6.50 -26.80 -3.51
C ALA A 75 -6.41 -25.55 -4.41
N ALA A 76 -7.55 -24.92 -4.71
CA ALA A 76 -7.59 -23.70 -5.50
C ALA A 76 -6.95 -22.52 -4.75
N VAL A 77 -7.19 -22.39 -3.44
CA VAL A 77 -6.56 -21.37 -2.58
C VAL A 77 -5.05 -21.58 -2.47
N ALA A 78 -4.57 -22.81 -2.28
CA ALA A 78 -3.15 -23.10 -2.24
C ALA A 78 -2.45 -22.74 -3.57
N ALA A 79 -3.09 -23.06 -4.70
CA ALA A 79 -2.60 -22.68 -6.02
C ALA A 79 -2.62 -21.14 -6.22
N LEU A 80 -3.61 -20.44 -5.68
CA LEU A 80 -3.69 -18.98 -5.71
C LEU A 80 -2.56 -18.33 -4.89
N GLN A 81 -2.32 -18.84 -3.69
CA GLN A 81 -1.25 -18.37 -2.81
C GLN A 81 0.14 -18.57 -3.43
N ALA A 82 0.36 -19.69 -4.12
CA ALA A 82 1.60 -19.94 -4.84
C ALA A 82 1.85 -18.99 -6.01
N LYS A 83 0.83 -18.27 -6.50
CA LYS A 83 0.95 -17.25 -7.55
C LYS A 83 1.29 -15.85 -7.02
N VAL A 84 1.25 -15.63 -5.71
CA VAL A 84 1.58 -14.32 -5.11
C VAL A 84 3.10 -14.10 -5.24
N PRO A 85 3.56 -13.08 -5.98
CA PRO A 85 4.98 -12.79 -6.09
C PRO A 85 5.58 -12.35 -4.75
N ASP A 86 6.90 -12.52 -4.60
CA ASP A 86 7.62 -11.94 -3.47
C ASP A 86 7.41 -10.42 -3.42
N GLY A 87 7.23 -9.89 -2.20
CA GLY A 87 6.95 -8.47 -2.01
C GLY A 87 5.52 -8.05 -2.38
N TYR A 88 4.61 -8.99 -2.60
CA TYR A 88 3.18 -8.74 -2.74
C TYR A 88 2.37 -9.38 -1.62
N GLN A 89 1.17 -8.87 -1.37
CA GLN A 89 0.19 -9.45 -0.46
C GLN A 89 -1.15 -9.65 -1.16
N LEU A 90 -1.87 -10.68 -0.75
CA LEU A 90 -3.18 -11.05 -1.29
C LEU A 90 -4.29 -10.26 -0.59
N LEU A 91 -5.24 -9.75 -1.38
CA LEU A 91 -6.36 -8.91 -0.98
C LEU A 91 -7.68 -9.64 -1.19
N GLY A 92 -8.07 -10.43 -0.19
CA GLY A 92 -9.32 -11.19 -0.20
C GLY A 92 -9.33 -12.32 -1.23
N ILE A 93 -10.16 -13.33 -0.99
CA ILE A 93 -10.36 -14.45 -1.91
C ILE A 93 -11.85 -14.54 -2.22
N THR A 94 -12.17 -14.62 -3.50
CA THR A 94 -13.53 -14.83 -3.99
C THR A 94 -13.61 -16.11 -4.81
N ILE A 95 -14.71 -16.85 -4.68
CA ILE A 95 -15.02 -17.99 -5.56
C ILE A 95 -15.55 -17.43 -6.87
N VAL A 96 -15.03 -17.92 -7.98
CA VAL A 96 -15.53 -17.60 -9.32
C VAL A 96 -16.50 -18.72 -9.72
N SER A 97 -17.77 -18.36 -9.90
CA SER A 97 -18.87 -19.24 -10.32
C SER A 97 -18.72 -19.70 -11.76
#